data_AF-A0A1L9QNT2-F1
#
_entry.id   AF-A0A1L9QNT2-F1
#
_cell.length_a   1.000
_cell.length_b   1.000
_cell.length_c   1.000
_cell.angle_alpha   90.00
_cell.angle_beta   90.00
_cell.angle_gamma   90.00
#
_symmetry.space_group_name_H-M   'P 1'
#
loop_
_entity.id
_entity.type
_entity.pdbx_description
1 polymer ?
#
loop_
_entity_poly.entity_id
_entity_poly.type
_entity_poly.pdbx_seq_one_letter_code
_entity_poly.pdbx_strand_id
1 'polypeptide(L)'
;MGWFNQILGAVNEQGGLGQIGGLVNTVQQLSNDTGADEGQMRSLLSVVAGFSRSALQEQGEDQAQNLLDQYSGLAANPLAVQALFSVPQLQNLVQVAAEKTGLPASTIESALPTAVPLVLKVVQMGANQAEKNPVLSRLLDADGDGDIDIADLMQLASRYL
;
A
#
# COMPACT_ATOMS: atom_id res chain seq x y z
N MET A 1 5.22 13.23 10.11
CA MET A 1 6.07 13.06 8.91
C MET A 1 5.83 11.67 8.36
N GLY A 2 5.21 11.55 7.18
CA GLY A 2 4.65 10.30 6.69
C GLY A 2 5.70 9.31 6.17
N TRP A 3 5.43 8.02 6.32
CA TRP A 3 6.20 6.88 5.79
C TRP A 3 6.60 7.06 4.30
N PHE A 4 5.80 7.77 3.50
CA PHE A 4 6.15 8.16 2.13
C PHE A 4 7.46 8.95 2.04
N ASN A 5 7.71 9.85 3.00
CA ASN A 5 8.96 10.62 3.07
C ASN A 5 10.16 9.76 3.51
N GLN A 6 9.90 8.68 4.27
CA GLN A 6 10.92 7.69 4.63
C GLN A 6 11.24 6.76 3.46
N ILE A 7 10.26 6.40 2.62
CA ILE A 7 10.49 5.67 1.36
C ILE A 7 11.26 6.55 0.38
N LEU A 8 10.92 7.84 0.26
CA LEU A 8 11.71 8.80 -0.54
C LEU A 8 13.17 8.90 -0.07
N GLY A 9 13.41 8.83 1.25
CA GLY A 9 14.76 8.79 1.82
C GLY A 9 15.51 7.49 1.51
N ALA A 10 14.83 6.34 1.53
CA ALA A 10 15.44 5.02 1.32
C ALA A 10 15.72 4.70 -0.17
N VAL A 11 15.01 5.32 -1.12
CA VAL A 11 15.11 5.00 -2.55
C VAL A 11 16.10 5.90 -3.31
N ASN A 12 16.72 6.89 -2.64
CA ASN A 12 17.62 7.85 -3.28
C ASN A 12 18.96 7.25 -3.77
N GLU A 13 19.27 5.98 -3.48
CA GLU A 13 20.61 5.44 -3.77
C GLU A 13 20.75 4.65 -5.08
N GLN A 14 19.74 3.94 -5.62
CA GLN A 14 19.95 3.14 -6.85
C GLN A 14 18.66 2.95 -7.68
N GLY A 15 18.57 3.61 -8.85
CA GLY A 15 17.69 3.22 -9.96
C GLY A 15 16.16 3.38 -9.80
N GLY A 16 15.66 3.71 -8.60
CA GLY A 16 14.22 3.82 -8.30
C GLY A 16 13.53 5.14 -8.67
N LEU A 17 14.28 6.19 -9.01
CA LEU A 17 13.74 7.54 -9.24
C LEU A 17 12.72 7.61 -10.40
N GLY A 18 12.93 6.86 -11.49
CA GLY A 18 12.00 6.84 -12.62
C GLY A 18 10.68 6.12 -12.31
N GLN A 19 10.73 5.06 -11.51
CA GLN A 19 9.54 4.32 -11.09
C GLN A 19 8.74 5.11 -10.04
N ILE A 20 9.44 5.85 -9.15
CA ILE A 20 8.80 6.81 -8.24
C ILE A 20 8.16 7.96 -9.01
N GLY A 21 8.82 8.49 -10.05
CA GLY A 21 8.23 9.52 -10.91
C GLY A 21 6.91 9.04 -11.53
N GLY A 22 6.87 7.79 -11.99
CA GLY A 22 5.64 7.14 -12.45
C GLY A 22 4.55 7.05 -11.38
N LEU A 23 4.89 6.63 -10.17
CA LEU A 23 3.95 6.58 -9.04
C LEU A 23 3.37 7.94 -8.70
N VAL A 24 4.21 8.96 -8.57
CA VAL A 24 3.79 10.32 -8.24
C VAL A 24 2.85 10.86 -9.32
N ASN A 25 3.18 10.62 -10.59
CA ASN A 25 2.34 11.03 -11.71
C ASN A 25 0.99 10.30 -11.71
N THR A 26 0.96 8.99 -11.45
CA THR A 26 -0.30 8.23 -11.34
C THR A 26 -1.17 8.72 -10.18
N VAL A 27 -0.57 9.04 -9.02
CA VAL A 27 -1.30 9.57 -7.86
C VAL A 27 -1.86 10.96 -8.14
N GLN A 28 -1.10 11.83 -8.82
CA GLN A 28 -1.57 13.14 -9.25
C GLN A 28 -2.70 13.03 -10.29
N GLN A 29 -2.56 12.13 -11.26
CA GLN A 29 -3.61 11.88 -12.25
C GLN A 29 -4.88 11.37 -11.57
N LEU A 30 -4.74 10.43 -10.64
CA LEU A 30 -5.87 9.88 -9.89
C LEU A 30 -6.55 10.95 -9.03
N SER A 31 -5.78 11.83 -8.37
CA SER A 31 -6.29 13.00 -7.65
C SER A 31 -7.10 13.92 -8.57
N ASN A 32 -6.59 14.21 -9.77
CA ASN A 32 -7.29 15.03 -10.77
C ASN A 32 -8.57 14.37 -11.29
N ASP A 33 -8.54 13.06 -11.55
CA ASP A 33 -9.69 12.30 -12.09
C ASP A 33 -10.81 12.11 -11.04
N THR A 34 -10.44 12.01 -9.76
CA THR A 34 -11.38 11.80 -8.65
C THR A 34 -11.85 13.09 -8.00
N GLY A 35 -11.21 14.23 -8.30
CA GLY A 35 -11.45 15.50 -7.61
C GLY A 35 -11.03 15.49 -6.15
N ALA A 36 -10.27 14.47 -5.71
CA ALA A 36 -9.75 14.35 -4.36
C ALA A 36 -8.45 15.13 -4.22
N ASP A 37 -8.26 15.83 -3.11
CA ASP A 37 -6.98 16.51 -2.83
C ASP A 37 -5.86 15.49 -2.54
N GLU A 38 -4.59 15.90 -2.73
CA GLU A 38 -3.44 15.03 -2.45
C GLU A 38 -3.46 14.44 -1.03
N GLY A 39 -3.94 15.19 -0.04
CA GLY A 39 -4.06 14.72 1.34
C GLY A 39 -5.05 13.57 1.49
N GLN A 40 -6.19 13.65 0.81
CA GLN A 40 -7.21 12.61 0.81
C GLN A 40 -6.72 11.37 0.06
N MET A 41 -6.05 11.57 -1.08
CA MET A 41 -5.48 10.46 -1.86
C MET A 41 -4.38 9.73 -1.09
N ARG A 42 -3.50 10.46 -0.38
CA ARG A 42 -2.49 9.86 0.50
C ARG A 42 -3.14 9.05 1.62
N SER A 43 -4.22 9.55 2.21
CA SER A 43 -4.97 8.83 3.24
C SER A 43 -5.63 7.57 2.66
N LEU A 44 -6.25 7.65 1.48
CA LEU A 44 -6.81 6.51 0.78
C LEU A 44 -5.74 5.43 0.53
N LEU A 45 -4.61 5.82 -0.04
CA LEU A 45 -3.49 4.91 -0.29
C LEU A 45 -2.96 4.26 0.99
N SER A 46 -2.95 4.99 2.11
CA SER A 46 -2.54 4.42 3.40
C SER A 46 -3.53 3.37 3.93
N VAL A 47 -4.84 3.59 3.76
CA VAL A 47 -5.87 2.60 4.12
C VAL A 47 -5.75 1.39 3.22
N VAL A 48 -5.67 1.59 1.89
CA VAL A 48 -5.50 0.51 0.91
C VAL A 48 -4.21 -0.28 1.19
N ALA A 49 -3.11 0.38 1.54
CA ALA A 49 -1.86 -0.29 1.91
C ALA A 49 -1.99 -1.13 3.18
N GLY A 50 -2.68 -0.63 4.20
CA GLY A 50 -2.95 -1.40 5.42
C GLY A 50 -3.76 -2.67 5.15
N PHE A 51 -4.87 -2.54 4.41
CA PHE A 51 -5.69 -3.67 4.02
C PHE A 51 -4.93 -4.65 3.09
N SER A 52 -4.19 -4.13 2.11
CA SER A 52 -3.39 -4.94 1.18
C SER A 52 -2.34 -5.74 1.93
N ARG A 53 -1.70 -5.13 2.92
CA ARG A 53 -0.76 -5.82 3.82
C ARG A 53 -1.44 -6.98 4.54
N SER A 54 -2.57 -6.74 5.20
CA SER A 54 -3.28 -7.79 5.94
C SER A 54 -3.73 -8.93 5.02
N ALA A 55 -4.23 -8.60 3.83
CA ALA A 55 -4.60 -9.61 2.83
C ALA A 55 -3.40 -10.43 2.35
N LEU A 56 -2.25 -9.80 2.09
CA LEU A 56 -1.03 -10.51 1.72
C LEU A 56 -0.51 -11.38 2.87
N GLN A 57 -0.65 -10.93 4.12
CA GLN A 57 -0.36 -11.71 5.33
C GLN A 57 -1.21 -12.97 5.41
N GLU A 58 -2.52 -12.87 5.18
CA GLU A 58 -3.43 -14.01 5.17
C GLU A 58 -3.10 -15.04 4.08
N GLN A 59 -2.56 -14.59 2.93
CA GLN A 59 -2.19 -15.45 1.80
C GLN A 59 -0.83 -16.14 2.01
N GLY A 60 0.07 -15.57 2.80
CA GLY A 60 1.42 -16.10 3.03
C GLY A 60 2.43 -15.73 1.94
N GLU A 61 3.72 -15.97 2.20
CA GLU A 61 4.85 -15.42 1.42
C GLU A 61 4.84 -15.82 -0.05
N ASP A 62 4.61 -17.09 -0.35
CA ASP A 62 4.64 -17.59 -1.73
C ASP A 62 3.47 -17.06 -2.58
N GLN A 63 2.27 -16.94 -1.99
CA GLN A 63 1.11 -16.40 -2.69
C GLN A 63 1.18 -14.89 -2.79
N ALA A 64 1.63 -14.20 -1.75
CA ALA A 64 1.85 -12.76 -1.78
C ALA A 64 2.87 -12.36 -2.86
N GLN A 65 3.98 -13.10 -2.98
CA GLN A 65 4.98 -12.90 -4.02
C GLN A 65 4.37 -13.09 -5.42
N ASN A 66 3.59 -14.16 -5.65
CA ASN A 66 2.90 -14.37 -6.92
C ASN A 66 1.88 -13.28 -7.26
N LEU A 67 1.18 -12.74 -6.26
CA LEU A 67 0.24 -11.63 -6.44
C LEU A 67 0.98 -10.34 -6.79
N LEU A 68 2.09 -10.06 -6.11
CA LEU A 68 2.95 -8.92 -6.42
C LEU A 68 3.47 -9.01 -7.86
N ASP A 69 3.93 -10.18 -8.29
CA ASP A 69 4.50 -10.33 -9.64
C ASP A 69 3.45 -10.29 -10.76
N GLN A 70 2.22 -10.76 -10.51
CA GLN A 70 1.13 -10.72 -11.50
C GLN A 70 0.37 -9.40 -11.54
N TYR A 71 0.19 -8.74 -10.39
CA TYR A 71 -0.77 -7.65 -10.24
C TYR A 71 -0.16 -6.30 -9.89
N SER A 72 1.14 -6.23 -9.59
CA SER A 72 1.81 -4.94 -9.39
C SER A 72 1.94 -4.16 -10.70
N GLY A 73 1.70 -2.84 -10.63
CA GLY A 73 1.79 -1.99 -11.81
C GLY A 73 1.38 -0.55 -11.54
N LEU A 74 1.52 0.28 -12.58
CA LEU A 74 1.07 1.68 -12.57
C LEU A 74 -0.28 1.87 -13.28
N ALA A 75 -0.80 0.82 -13.91
CA ALA A 75 -2.07 0.83 -14.62
C ALA A 75 -3.20 0.31 -13.74
N ALA A 76 -4.42 0.77 -14.01
CA ALA A 76 -5.62 0.28 -13.34
C ALA A 76 -5.83 -1.21 -13.64
N ASN A 77 -5.95 -2.02 -12.59
CA ASN A 77 -6.19 -3.45 -12.67
C ASN A 77 -7.30 -3.88 -11.69
N PRO A 78 -8.55 -3.99 -12.14
CA PRO A 78 -9.66 -4.42 -11.28
C PRO A 78 -9.57 -5.90 -10.88
N LEU A 79 -8.78 -6.72 -11.58
CA LEU A 79 -8.52 -8.10 -11.18
C LEU A 79 -7.60 -8.16 -9.95
N ALA A 80 -6.67 -7.22 -9.82
CA ALA A 80 -5.81 -7.11 -8.64
C ALA A 80 -6.64 -6.89 -7.36
N VAL A 81 -7.66 -6.03 -7.45
CA VAL A 81 -8.57 -5.72 -6.34
C VAL A 81 -9.33 -6.98 -5.91
N GLN A 82 -9.86 -7.75 -6.86
CA GLN A 82 -10.63 -8.97 -6.58
C GLN A 82 -9.75 -10.15 -6.14
N ALA A 83 -8.51 -10.20 -6.62
CA ALA A 83 -7.54 -11.22 -6.21
C ALA A 83 -7.06 -10.99 -4.78
N LEU A 84 -6.94 -9.72 -4.36
CA LEU A 84 -6.43 -9.35 -3.05
C LEU A 84 -7.54 -9.26 -1.98
N PHE A 85 -8.74 -8.80 -2.37
CA PHE A 85 -9.82 -8.53 -1.43
C PHE A 85 -11.09 -9.30 -1.79
N SER A 86 -11.67 -9.94 -0.78
CA SER A 86 -13.02 -10.46 -0.85
C SER A 86 -14.07 -9.33 -0.86
N VAL A 87 -15.27 -9.60 -1.36
CA VAL A 87 -16.40 -8.65 -1.36
C VAL A 87 -16.67 -7.99 0.00
N PRO A 88 -16.71 -8.72 1.14
CA PRO A 88 -16.89 -8.08 2.46
C PRO A 88 -15.69 -7.24 2.89
N GLN A 89 -14.45 -7.63 2.55
CA GLN A 89 -13.26 -6.82 2.83
C GLN A 89 -13.27 -5.51 2.04
N LEU A 90 -13.75 -5.53 0.79
CA LEU A 90 -13.89 -4.32 -0.02
C LEU A 90 -14.88 -3.33 0.58
N GLN A 91 -16.03 -3.81 1.05
CA GLN A 91 -17.03 -2.94 1.70
C GLN A 91 -16.46 -2.28 2.95
N ASN A 92 -15.75 -3.06 3.78
CA ASN A 92 -15.10 -2.53 4.98
C ASN A 92 -13.99 -1.51 4.64
N LEU A 93 -13.16 -1.81 3.63
CA LEU A 93 -12.13 -0.89 3.15
C LEU A 93 -12.74 0.42 2.69
N VAL A 94 -13.76 0.36 1.84
CA VAL A 94 -14.44 1.55 1.31
C VAL A 94 -15.05 2.38 2.44
N GLN A 95 -15.64 1.75 3.45
CA GLN A 95 -16.21 2.44 4.61
C GLN A 95 -15.13 3.13 5.45
N VAL A 96 -14.06 2.41 5.82
CA VAL A 96 -12.93 2.98 6.58
C VAL A 96 -12.25 4.08 5.79
N ALA A 97 -12.04 3.90 4.48
CA ALA A 97 -11.46 4.91 3.62
C ALA A 97 -12.34 6.15 3.53
N ALA A 98 -13.66 6.01 3.43
CA ALA A 98 -14.59 7.13 3.40
C ALA A 98 -14.53 7.94 4.70
N GLU A 99 -14.50 7.26 5.84
CA GLU A 99 -14.38 7.90 7.16
C GLU A 99 -13.04 8.64 7.35
N LYS A 100 -11.93 8.06 6.87
CA LYS A 100 -10.59 8.64 7.03
C LYS A 100 -10.30 9.77 6.04
N THR A 101 -10.79 9.67 4.82
CA THR A 101 -10.49 10.59 3.72
C THR A 101 -11.56 11.68 3.57
N GLY A 102 -12.77 11.43 4.05
CA GLY A 102 -13.95 12.25 3.77
C GLY A 102 -14.45 12.13 2.32
N LEU A 103 -13.90 11.20 1.52
CA LEU A 103 -14.34 10.96 0.15
C LEU A 103 -15.59 10.08 0.12
N PRO A 104 -16.48 10.27 -0.87
CA PRO A 104 -17.63 9.40 -1.04
C PRO A 104 -17.18 8.00 -1.50
N ALA A 105 -17.90 6.98 -1.05
CA ALA A 105 -17.62 5.57 -1.36
C ALA A 105 -17.41 5.32 -2.86
N SER A 106 -18.24 5.92 -3.72
CA SER A 106 -18.14 5.79 -5.18
C SER A 106 -16.82 6.29 -5.76
N THR A 107 -16.21 7.32 -5.16
CA THR A 107 -14.89 7.85 -5.57
C THR A 107 -13.76 6.95 -5.11
N ILE A 108 -13.92 6.33 -3.94
CA ILE A 108 -12.96 5.34 -3.43
C ILE A 108 -13.00 4.09 -4.32
N GLU A 109 -14.20 3.58 -4.62
CA GLU A 109 -14.40 2.42 -5.48
C GLU A 109 -13.81 2.61 -6.88
N SER A 110 -13.95 3.80 -7.46
CA SER A 110 -13.35 4.10 -8.77
C SER A 110 -11.83 4.24 -8.70
N ALA A 111 -11.27 4.61 -7.55
CA ALA A 111 -9.84 4.74 -7.33
C ALA A 111 -9.13 3.42 -7.01
N LEU A 112 -9.83 2.43 -6.44
CA LEU A 112 -9.25 1.13 -6.04
C LEU A 112 -8.53 0.39 -7.16
N PRO A 113 -9.06 0.26 -8.39
CA PRO A 113 -8.38 -0.43 -9.48
C PRO A 113 -7.00 0.14 -9.78
N THR A 114 -6.76 1.42 -9.52
CA THR A 114 -5.45 2.06 -9.71
C THR A 114 -4.63 2.03 -8.43
N ALA A 115 -5.26 2.27 -7.28
CA ALA A 115 -4.58 2.34 -5.98
C ALA A 115 -3.97 0.99 -5.56
N VAL A 116 -4.67 -0.13 -5.79
CA VAL A 116 -4.22 -1.45 -5.36
C VAL A 116 -2.96 -1.90 -6.09
N PRO A 117 -2.89 -1.93 -7.44
CA PRO A 117 -1.67 -2.26 -8.17
C PRO A 117 -0.49 -1.35 -7.83
N LEU A 118 -0.79 -0.09 -7.54
CA LEU A 118 0.19 0.93 -7.18
C LEU A 118 0.84 0.62 -5.82
N VAL A 119 0.03 0.27 -4.82
CA VAL A 119 0.49 -0.20 -3.51
C VAL A 119 1.31 -1.49 -3.66
N LEU A 120 0.81 -2.46 -4.43
CA LEU A 120 1.55 -3.69 -4.72
C LEU A 120 2.89 -3.38 -5.39
N LYS A 121 2.94 -2.40 -6.30
CA LYS A 121 4.20 -1.97 -6.93
C LYS A 121 5.16 -1.37 -5.92
N VAL A 122 4.69 -0.57 -4.98
CA VAL A 122 5.54 -0.02 -3.90
C VAL A 122 6.12 -1.14 -3.04
N VAL A 123 5.30 -2.13 -2.66
CA VAL A 123 5.76 -3.30 -1.90
C VAL A 123 6.77 -4.12 -2.71
N GLN A 124 6.54 -4.30 -4.02
CA GLN A 124 7.46 -5.00 -4.91
C GLN A 124 8.77 -4.23 -5.10
N MET A 125 8.74 -2.91 -5.20
CA MET A 125 9.96 -2.10 -5.32
C MET A 125 10.79 -2.07 -4.02
N GLY A 126 10.16 -2.33 -2.87
CA GLY A 126 10.86 -2.61 -1.62
C GLY A 126 11.62 -3.94 -1.62
N ALA A 127 11.35 -4.83 -2.60
CA ALA A 127 12.13 -6.05 -2.81
C ALA A 127 13.47 -5.70 -3.48
N ASN A 128 14.59 -6.03 -2.84
CA ASN A 128 15.87 -6.04 -3.53
C ASN A 128 15.87 -7.22 -4.53
N GLN A 129 16.13 -6.94 -5.82
CA GLN A 129 16.01 -7.90 -6.94
C GLN A 129 16.95 -9.13 -6.87
N ALA A 130 17.73 -9.32 -5.80
CA ALA A 130 18.73 -10.37 -5.68
C ALA A 130 18.43 -11.41 -4.57
N GLU A 131 17.57 -11.10 -3.60
CA GLU A 131 17.28 -11.98 -2.46
C GLU A 131 15.81 -11.84 -2.04
N LYS A 132 15.22 -12.93 -1.53
CA LYS A 132 13.86 -13.01 -0.95
C LYS A 132 13.42 -11.66 -0.39
N ASN A 133 12.26 -11.16 -0.83
CA ASN A 133 11.81 -9.79 -0.56
C ASN A 133 11.81 -9.52 0.97
N PRO A 134 12.81 -8.81 1.51
CA PRO A 134 12.94 -8.65 2.96
C PRO A 134 11.87 -7.71 3.51
N VAL A 135 11.27 -6.88 2.65
CA VAL A 135 10.11 -6.06 3.00
C VAL A 135 8.87 -6.94 3.08
N LEU A 136 8.65 -7.86 2.14
CA LEU A 136 7.56 -8.83 2.22
C LEU A 136 7.73 -9.75 3.43
N SER A 137 8.90 -10.35 3.64
CA SER A 137 9.12 -11.19 4.82
C SER A 137 8.93 -10.42 6.12
N ARG A 138 9.38 -9.16 6.25
CA ARG A 138 9.06 -8.32 7.44
C ARG A 138 7.61 -7.88 7.52
N LEU A 139 6.95 -7.74 6.36
CA LEU A 139 5.52 -7.45 6.30
C LEU A 139 4.74 -8.65 6.86
N LEU A 140 5.17 -9.86 6.56
CA LEU A 140 4.52 -11.14 6.87
C LEU A 140 4.90 -11.73 8.25
N ASP A 141 6.16 -11.59 8.67
CA ASP A 141 6.73 -12.12 9.93
C ASP A 141 6.38 -11.30 11.18
N ALA A 142 5.55 -10.26 11.03
CA ALA A 142 4.85 -9.65 12.16
C ALA A 142 3.70 -10.58 12.59
N ASP A 143 4.06 -11.74 13.14
CA ASP A 143 3.26 -12.60 14.01
C ASP A 143 2.48 -11.72 15.01
N GLY A 144 1.16 -11.72 15.10
CA GLY A 144 0.18 -12.67 14.56
C GLY A 144 -1.15 -12.61 15.34
N ASP A 145 -1.57 -11.45 15.85
CA ASP A 145 -2.77 -11.33 16.70
C ASP A 145 -3.69 -10.12 16.45
N GLY A 146 -3.36 -9.21 15.54
CA GLY A 146 -4.33 -8.23 15.04
C GLY A 146 -4.28 -6.84 15.66
N ASP A 147 -3.14 -6.42 16.19
CA ASP A 147 -2.84 -5.03 16.51
C ASP A 147 -1.38 -4.70 16.20
N ILE A 148 -1.16 -3.68 15.35
CA ILE A 148 0.08 -2.92 15.40
C ILE A 148 -0.05 -2.01 16.62
N ASP A 149 0.43 -2.49 17.76
CA ASP A 149 0.53 -1.66 18.93
C ASP A 149 1.49 -0.49 18.64
N ILE A 150 0.93 0.72 18.57
CA ILE A 150 1.69 1.97 18.65
C ILE A 150 2.58 1.97 19.91
N ALA A 151 2.25 1.15 20.92
CA ALA A 151 3.04 0.92 22.11
C ALA A 151 4.42 0.31 21.81
N ASP A 152 4.55 -0.64 20.88
CA ASP A 152 5.83 -1.28 20.55
C ASP A 152 6.74 -0.37 19.71
N LEU A 153 6.14 0.52 18.92
CA LEU A 153 6.85 1.60 18.24
C LEU A 153 7.42 2.64 19.22
N MET A 154 6.77 2.87 20.37
CA MET A 154 7.30 3.75 21.41
C MET A 154 8.40 3.09 22.26
N GLN A 155 8.35 1.77 22.47
CA GLN A 155 9.39 1.04 23.22
C GLN A 155 10.73 0.94 22.48
N LEU A 156 10.73 0.94 21.15
CA LEU A 156 11.96 1.03 20.35
C LEU A 156 12.57 2.44 20.36
N ALA A 157 11.74 3.49 20.45
CA ALA A 157 12.20 4.88 20.51
C ALA A 157 12.81 5.27 21.87
N SER A 158 12.34 4.68 22.97
CA SER A 158 12.88 4.93 24.32
C SER A 158 14.22 4.26 24.59
N ARG A 159 14.69 3.38 23.70
CA ARG A 159 16.02 2.75 23.79
C ARG A 159 17.11 3.55 23.07
N TYR A 160 16.75 4.62 22.37
CA TYR A 160 17.65 5.50 21.62
C TYR A 160 17.61 6.97 22.07
N LEU A 161 16.95 7.26 23.20
CA LEU A 161 17.09 8.48 23.99
C LEU A 161 17.64 8.11 25.37
#